data_AF-A0Z3F9-F1
#
_entry.id   AF-A0Z3F9-F1
#
_cell.length_a   1.000
_cell.length_b   1.000
_cell.length_c   1.000
_cell.angle_alpha   90.00
_cell.angle_beta   90.00
_cell.angle_gamma   90.00
#
_symmetry.space_group_name_H-M   'P 1'
#
loop_
_entity.id
_entity.type
_entity.pdbx_description
1 polymer ?
#
loop_
_entity_poly.entity_id
_entity_poly.type
_entity_poly.pdbx_seq_one_letter_code
_entity_poly.pdbx_strand_id
1 'polypeptide(L)'
;MTFEYLRVIVVVYTSALLPLVIVPWLYCRGRLPSWVFGAYLGSFLLCALGWELWFTYGLWAGDPVDVRRSEVLTQFIPIHINWVMNSLADAGSITLVGLWFMWLSNGRRSEVFQSWHWWPFAVFMVWALGQNILVEMFLYHDQLAVGKPLSWAPLAPSGPWWNPLLFQFNGRTITFQGQVPWLLAPWMIYGGIITLVRRQTPSSQ
;
A
#
# COMPACT_ATOMS: atom_id res chain seq x y z
N MET A 1 24.52 -13.58 2.01
CA MET A 1 23.14 -13.13 1.72
C MET A 1 22.22 -14.33 1.91
N THR A 2 21.24 -14.25 2.80
CA THR A 2 20.30 -15.36 3.06
C THR A 2 19.13 -15.32 2.07
N PHE A 3 18.43 -16.45 1.92
CA PHE A 3 17.23 -16.56 1.08
C PHE A 3 16.13 -15.57 1.51
N GLU A 4 16.01 -15.30 2.81
CA GLU A 4 15.05 -14.35 3.37
C GLU A 4 15.29 -12.93 2.87
N TYR A 5 16.54 -12.45 2.93
CA TYR A 5 16.87 -11.11 2.43
C TYR A 5 16.66 -11.00 0.92
N LEU A 6 17.05 -12.03 0.16
CA LEU A 6 16.83 -12.04 -1.29
C LEU A 6 15.35 -11.99 -1.64
N ARG A 7 14.50 -12.77 -0.95
CA ARG A 7 13.04 -12.76 -1.13
C ARG A 7 12.49 -11.35 -0.93
N VAL A 8 12.86 -10.68 0.15
CA VAL A 8 12.39 -9.31 0.46
C VAL A 8 12.79 -8.34 -0.63
N ILE A 9 14.05 -8.36 -1.06
CA ILE A 9 14.56 -7.48 -2.11
C ILE A 9 13.81 -7.72 -3.42
N VAL A 10 13.74 -8.98 -3.86
CA VAL A 10 13.07 -9.32 -5.13
C VAL A 10 11.61 -8.91 -5.11
N VAL A 11 10.87 -9.20 -4.03
CA VAL A 11 9.46 -8.83 -3.95
C VAL A 11 9.29 -7.32 -3.98
N VAL A 12 9.99 -6.56 -3.14
CA VAL A 12 9.87 -5.07 -3.10
C VAL A 12 10.17 -4.45 -4.46
N TYR A 13 11.25 -4.87 -5.11
CA TYR A 13 11.62 -4.35 -6.42
C TYR A 13 10.62 -4.75 -7.51
N THR A 14 10.19 -6.01 -7.54
CA THR A 14 9.23 -6.46 -8.57
C THR A 14 7.86 -5.84 -8.37
N SER A 15 7.35 -5.74 -7.13
CA SER A 15 6.05 -5.13 -6.85
C SER A 15 6.04 -3.62 -7.16
N ALA A 16 7.15 -2.92 -6.99
CA ALA A 16 7.27 -1.50 -7.32
C ALA A 16 7.46 -1.24 -8.82
N LEU A 17 8.31 -2.03 -9.50
CA LEU A 17 8.70 -1.76 -10.88
C LEU A 17 7.74 -2.34 -11.92
N LEU A 18 7.07 -3.48 -11.64
CA LEU A 18 6.13 -4.07 -12.60
C LEU A 18 4.96 -3.15 -12.95
N PRO A 19 4.27 -2.49 -12.00
CA PRO A 19 3.21 -1.54 -12.33
C PRO A 19 3.69 -0.37 -13.19
N LEU A 20 4.92 0.11 -12.96
CA LEU A 20 5.52 1.20 -13.74
C LEU A 20 5.72 0.85 -15.22
N VAL A 21 5.84 -0.44 -15.56
CA VAL A 21 5.94 -0.90 -16.95
C VAL A 21 4.57 -1.30 -17.49
N ILE A 22 3.81 -2.07 -16.72
CA ILE A 22 2.53 -2.66 -17.15
C ILE A 22 1.46 -1.58 -17.35
N VAL A 23 1.35 -0.60 -16.45
CA VAL A 23 0.31 0.44 -16.52
C VAL A 23 0.47 1.30 -17.77
N PRO A 24 1.64 1.90 -18.07
CA PRO A 24 1.83 2.63 -19.32
C PRO A 24 1.66 1.76 -20.55
N TRP A 25 2.15 0.51 -20.53
CA TRP A 25 2.02 -0.40 -21.67
C TRP A 25 0.55 -0.72 -22.00
N LEU A 26 -0.28 -1.03 -20.98
CA LEU A 26 -1.70 -1.27 -21.16
C LEU A 26 -2.46 0.01 -21.57
N TYR A 27 -2.06 1.16 -21.01
CA TYR A 27 -2.63 2.45 -21.39
C TYR A 27 -2.39 2.78 -22.86
N CYS A 28 -1.15 2.63 -23.35
CA CYS A 28 -0.80 2.85 -24.76
C CYS A 28 -1.55 1.91 -25.71
N ARG A 29 -2.02 0.75 -25.24
CA ARG A 29 -2.86 -0.19 -26.00
C ARG A 29 -4.36 0.07 -25.88
N GLY A 30 -4.78 1.15 -25.22
CA GLY A 30 -6.19 1.47 -25.00
C GLY A 30 -6.94 0.45 -24.13
N ARG A 31 -6.21 -0.33 -23.31
CA ARG A 31 -6.78 -1.38 -22.44
C ARG A 31 -7.12 -0.87 -21.03
N LEU A 32 -6.64 0.32 -20.67
CA LEU A 32 -6.92 0.96 -19.39
C LEU A 32 -7.65 2.29 -19.58
N PRO A 33 -8.68 2.58 -18.77
CA PRO A 33 -9.25 3.92 -18.68
C PRO A 33 -8.21 4.97 -18.28
N SER A 34 -8.40 6.21 -18.74
CA SER A 34 -7.48 7.33 -18.47
C SER A 34 -7.37 7.72 -16.99
N TRP A 35 -8.41 7.49 -16.18
CA TRP A 35 -8.35 7.73 -14.75
C TRP A 35 -7.43 6.77 -14.00
N VAL A 36 -7.09 5.60 -14.55
CA VAL A 36 -6.27 4.59 -13.84
C VAL A 36 -4.88 5.13 -13.53
N PHE A 37 -4.28 5.90 -14.45
CA PHE A 37 -3.00 6.55 -14.19
C PHE A 37 -3.09 7.56 -13.03
N GLY A 38 -4.15 8.37 -13.01
CA GLY A 38 -4.41 9.32 -11.93
C GLY A 38 -4.66 8.62 -10.58
N ALA A 39 -5.36 7.48 -10.59
CA ALA A 39 -5.59 6.67 -9.39
C ALA A 39 -4.28 6.06 -8.86
N TYR A 40 -3.42 5.55 -9.74
CA TYR A 40 -2.11 5.02 -9.37
C TYR A 40 -1.22 6.11 -8.76
N LEU A 41 -1.11 7.27 -9.41
CA LEU A 41 -0.32 8.39 -8.92
C LEU A 41 -0.88 8.94 -7.59
N GLY A 42 -2.20 9.11 -7.49
CA GLY A 42 -2.86 9.55 -6.27
C GLY A 42 -2.64 8.57 -5.11
N SER A 43 -2.71 7.26 -5.38
CA SER A 43 -2.41 6.23 -4.39
C SER A 43 -0.94 6.27 -3.96
N PHE A 44 0.00 6.42 -4.90
CA PHE A 44 1.41 6.55 -4.57
C PHE A 44 1.65 7.73 -3.62
N LEU A 45 1.07 8.89 -3.91
CA LEU A 45 1.17 10.07 -3.04
C LEU A 45 0.52 9.85 -1.68
N LEU A 46 -0.63 9.17 -1.65
CA LEU A 46 -1.31 8.82 -0.41
C LEU A 46 -0.45 7.91 0.48
N CYS A 47 0.19 6.89 -0.09
CA CYS A 47 1.06 5.98 0.66
C CYS A 47 2.32 6.72 1.14
N ALA A 48 2.96 7.47 0.23
CA ALA A 48 4.17 8.24 0.51
C ALA A 48 3.98 9.22 1.67
N LEU A 49 2.97 10.08 1.56
CA LEU A 49 2.70 11.14 2.55
C LEU A 49 1.94 10.61 3.77
N GLY A 50 1.13 9.57 3.59
CA GLY A 50 0.28 9.01 4.63
C GLY A 50 1.04 8.19 5.66
N TRP A 51 2.07 7.45 5.25
CA TRP A 51 2.90 6.67 6.19
C TRP A 51 4.32 6.36 5.73
N GLU A 52 4.60 6.12 4.45
CA GLU A 52 5.91 5.59 4.03
C GLU A 52 7.08 6.52 4.35
N LEU A 53 6.95 7.83 4.15
CA LEU A 53 7.99 8.79 4.54
C LEU A 53 8.21 8.79 6.06
N TRP A 54 7.13 8.76 6.83
CA TRP A 54 7.17 8.77 8.29
C TRP A 54 7.82 7.52 8.85
N PHE A 55 7.40 6.35 8.35
CA PHE A 55 7.95 5.06 8.76
C PHE A 55 9.40 4.89 8.29
N THR A 56 9.74 5.38 7.10
CA THR A 56 11.10 5.28 6.55
C THR A 56 12.09 6.08 7.36
N TYR A 57 11.76 7.34 7.68
CA TYR A 57 12.68 8.25 8.37
C TYR A 57 12.51 8.32 9.88
N GLY A 58 11.49 7.68 10.45
CA GLY A 58 11.25 7.78 11.90
C GLY A 58 10.87 9.20 12.32
N LEU A 59 10.10 9.93 11.48
CA LEU A 59 9.96 11.39 11.60
C LEU A 59 9.36 11.84 12.94
N TRP A 60 8.51 11.03 13.57
CA TRP A 60 7.96 11.34 14.89
C TRP A 60 7.70 10.10 15.74
N ALA A 61 8.38 10.05 16.89
CA ALA A 61 8.21 9.03 17.91
C ALA A 61 8.45 7.57 17.47
N GLY A 62 9.19 7.33 16.38
CA GLY A 62 9.59 5.99 15.96
C GLY A 62 10.98 5.93 15.36
N ASP A 63 11.47 4.72 15.13
CA ASP A 63 12.83 4.51 14.62
C ASP A 63 12.87 4.54 13.07
N PRO A 64 13.93 5.10 12.48
CA PRO A 64 14.14 5.04 11.04
C PRO A 64 14.36 3.59 10.57
N VAL A 65 14.04 3.33 9.30
CA VAL A 65 13.99 1.97 8.77
C VAL A 65 15.34 1.25 8.75
N ASP A 66 16.44 1.99 8.60
CA ASP A 66 17.80 1.47 8.62
C ASP A 66 18.22 0.98 10.01
N VAL A 67 17.68 1.60 11.07
CA VAL A 67 17.80 1.10 12.44
C VAL A 67 16.89 -0.11 12.63
N ARG A 68 15.70 -0.15 12.03
CA ARG A 68 14.73 -1.24 12.24
C ARG A 68 15.09 -2.55 11.55
N ARG A 69 15.87 -2.54 10.48
CA ARG A 69 16.24 -3.71 9.67
C ARG A 69 17.72 -4.09 9.74
N SER A 70 18.07 -5.23 9.14
CA SER A 70 19.46 -5.67 9.03
C SER A 70 20.31 -4.77 8.12
N GLU A 71 21.61 -4.68 8.39
CA GLU A 71 22.55 -3.90 7.58
C GLU A 71 22.54 -4.34 6.10
N VAL A 72 22.44 -5.65 5.84
CA VAL A 72 22.34 -6.20 4.48
C VAL A 72 21.13 -5.63 3.74
N LEU A 73 19.94 -5.64 4.35
CA LEU A 73 18.76 -5.05 3.73
C LEU A 73 18.90 -3.54 3.53
N THR A 74 19.59 -2.85 4.45
CA THR A 74 19.89 -1.42 4.32
C THR A 74 20.78 -1.10 3.13
N GLN A 75 21.75 -1.95 2.81
CA GLN A 75 22.61 -1.79 1.64
C GLN A 75 21.83 -1.97 0.33
N PHE A 76 20.93 -2.94 0.26
CA PHE A 76 20.18 -3.24 -0.97
C PHE A 76 18.96 -2.35 -1.20
N ILE A 77 18.32 -1.86 -0.14
CA ILE A 77 17.17 -0.94 -0.23
C ILE A 77 17.51 0.31 0.58
N PRO A 78 18.37 1.23 0.12
CA PRO A 78 18.77 2.40 0.89
C PRO A 78 17.59 3.21 1.42
N ILE A 79 17.74 3.84 2.58
CA ILE A 79 16.66 4.60 3.25
C ILE A 79 15.95 5.60 2.32
N HIS A 80 16.71 6.31 1.48
CA HIS A 80 16.17 7.31 0.56
C HIS A 80 15.36 6.72 -0.61
N ILE A 81 15.52 5.42 -0.87
CA ILE A 81 14.79 4.67 -1.90
C ILE A 81 13.62 3.90 -1.29
N ASN A 82 13.73 3.48 -0.02
CA ASN A 82 12.75 2.63 0.66
C ASN A 82 11.31 3.15 0.53
N TRP A 83 11.08 4.42 0.91
CA TRP A 83 9.75 5.01 0.87
C TRP A 83 9.16 5.03 -0.54
N VAL A 84 9.99 5.29 -1.57
CA VAL A 84 9.55 5.30 -2.98
C VAL A 84 9.12 3.90 -3.39
N MET A 85 9.96 2.90 -3.10
CA MET A 85 9.73 1.52 -3.51
C MET A 85 8.47 0.94 -2.86
N ASN A 86 8.31 1.12 -1.55
CA ASN A 86 7.12 0.64 -0.85
C ASN A 86 5.86 1.40 -1.31
N SER A 87 5.93 2.73 -1.47
CA SER A 87 4.77 3.50 -1.95
C SER A 87 4.30 3.08 -3.36
N LEU A 88 5.26 2.75 -4.25
CA LEU A 88 4.95 2.23 -5.59
C LEU A 88 4.39 0.80 -5.53
N ALA A 89 4.99 -0.06 -4.68
CA ALA A 89 4.52 -1.42 -4.46
C ALA A 89 3.08 -1.42 -3.93
N ASP A 90 2.76 -0.53 -2.99
CA ASP A 90 1.44 -0.35 -2.41
C ASP A 90 0.42 0.16 -3.44
N ALA A 91 0.78 1.22 -4.18
CA ALA A 91 -0.07 1.75 -5.24
C ALA A 91 -0.37 0.71 -6.33
N GLY A 92 0.57 -0.20 -6.63
CA GLY A 92 0.36 -1.27 -7.59
C GLY A 92 -0.42 -2.44 -7.00
N SER A 93 0.21 -3.12 -6.03
CA SER A 93 -0.26 -4.40 -5.49
C SER A 93 -1.51 -4.28 -4.63
N ILE A 94 -1.71 -3.16 -3.94
CA ILE A 94 -2.89 -2.98 -3.09
C ILE A 94 -3.96 -2.24 -3.87
N THR A 95 -3.63 -1.06 -4.41
CA THR A 95 -4.64 -0.26 -5.10
C THR A 95 -5.05 -0.87 -6.43
N LEU A 96 -4.17 -1.05 -7.41
CA LEU A 96 -4.61 -1.52 -8.74
C LEU A 96 -5.22 -2.94 -8.71
N VAL A 97 -4.60 -3.87 -7.98
CA VAL A 97 -5.15 -5.23 -7.83
C VAL A 97 -6.46 -5.21 -7.04
N GLY A 98 -6.54 -4.39 -5.98
CA GLY A 98 -7.76 -4.24 -5.20
C GLY A 98 -8.92 -3.69 -6.02
N LEU A 99 -8.68 -2.64 -6.81
CA LEU A 99 -9.67 -2.11 -7.76
C LEU A 99 -10.05 -3.14 -8.83
N TRP A 100 -9.11 -3.96 -9.27
CA TRP A 100 -9.42 -5.06 -10.17
C TRP A 100 -10.35 -6.09 -9.52
N PHE A 101 -10.15 -6.45 -8.24
CA PHE A 101 -11.09 -7.28 -7.49
C PHE A 101 -12.46 -6.61 -7.27
N MET A 102 -12.50 -5.29 -7.02
CA MET A 102 -13.77 -4.54 -6.97
C MET A 102 -14.54 -4.68 -8.29
N TRP A 103 -13.85 -4.46 -9.40
CA TRP A 103 -14.45 -4.56 -10.73
C TRP A 103 -14.93 -5.98 -11.04
N LEU A 104 -14.14 -7.01 -10.70
CA LEU A 104 -14.54 -8.41 -10.88
C LEU A 104 -15.76 -8.78 -10.03
N SER A 105 -15.77 -8.39 -8.74
CA SER A 105 -16.89 -8.67 -7.82
C SER A 105 -18.19 -7.97 -8.22
N ASN A 106 -18.10 -6.88 -8.97
CA ASN A 106 -19.26 -6.18 -9.54
C ASN A 106 -19.60 -6.64 -10.98
N GLY A 107 -19.21 -7.86 -11.37
CA GLY A 107 -19.54 -8.41 -12.68
C GLY A 107 -18.92 -7.64 -13.85
N ARG A 108 -17.75 -7.03 -13.65
CA ARG A 108 -16.99 -6.26 -14.64
C ARG A 108 -17.69 -4.99 -15.14
N ARG A 109 -18.60 -4.43 -14.35
CA ARG A 109 -19.28 -3.18 -14.70
C ARG A 109 -18.54 -1.95 -14.21
N SER A 110 -18.33 -0.99 -15.10
CA SER A 110 -17.57 0.23 -14.82
C SER A 110 -18.30 1.22 -13.90
N GLU A 111 -19.61 1.04 -13.68
CA GLU A 111 -20.38 1.89 -12.75
C GLU A 111 -19.84 1.83 -11.31
N VAL A 112 -19.14 0.75 -10.96
CA VAL A 112 -18.50 0.58 -9.65
C VAL A 112 -17.57 1.73 -9.30
N PHE A 113 -16.97 2.38 -10.31
CA PHE A 113 -16.05 3.51 -10.12
C PHE A 113 -16.73 4.88 -10.27
N GLN A 114 -18.03 4.94 -10.53
CA GLN A 114 -18.78 6.19 -10.71
C GLN A 114 -19.61 6.57 -9.47
N SER A 115 -19.96 5.59 -8.64
CA SER A 115 -20.72 5.79 -7.41
C SER A 115 -20.29 4.79 -6.34
N TRP A 116 -20.65 5.06 -5.09
CA TRP A 116 -20.24 4.23 -3.97
C TRP A 116 -21.04 2.94 -3.91
N HIS A 117 -20.35 1.80 -3.92
CA HIS A 117 -20.96 0.48 -3.73
C HIS A 117 -20.32 -0.25 -2.55
N TRP A 118 -21.14 -0.58 -1.55
CA TRP A 118 -20.68 -1.21 -0.31
C TRP A 118 -20.05 -2.59 -0.50
N TRP A 119 -20.62 -3.43 -1.37
CA TRP A 119 -20.10 -4.78 -1.56
C TRP A 119 -18.73 -4.82 -2.25
N PRO A 120 -18.53 -4.20 -3.43
CA PRO A 120 -17.20 -4.06 -4.01
C PRO A 120 -16.21 -3.37 -3.08
N PHE A 121 -16.65 -2.34 -2.33
CA PHE A 121 -15.80 -1.69 -1.34
C PHE A 121 -15.35 -2.66 -0.22
N ALA A 122 -16.24 -3.52 0.28
CA ALA A 122 -15.89 -4.53 1.26
C ALA A 122 -14.83 -5.51 0.72
N VAL A 123 -14.94 -5.92 -0.56
CA VAL A 123 -13.91 -6.75 -1.22
C VAL A 123 -12.57 -6.03 -1.27
N PHE A 124 -12.56 -4.73 -1.59
CA PHE A 124 -11.33 -3.94 -1.58
C PHE A 124 -10.71 -3.80 -0.21
N MET A 125 -11.53 -3.56 0.82
CA MET A 125 -11.09 -3.48 2.20
C MET A 125 -10.46 -4.79 2.68
N VAL A 126 -11.10 -5.92 2.38
CA VAL A 126 -10.56 -7.25 2.70
C VAL A 126 -9.23 -7.50 1.97
N TRP A 127 -9.11 -7.07 0.72
CA TRP A 127 -7.84 -7.15 -0.01
C TRP A 127 -6.76 -6.30 0.64
N ALA A 128 -7.03 -5.04 0.96
CA ALA A 128 -6.04 -4.13 1.55
C ALA A 128 -5.53 -4.65 2.91
N LEU A 129 -6.43 -5.03 3.81
CA LEU A 129 -6.08 -5.59 5.11
C LEU A 129 -5.36 -6.95 4.96
N GLY A 130 -5.90 -7.83 4.14
CA GLY A 130 -5.35 -9.18 3.93
C GLY A 130 -3.96 -9.16 3.30
N GLN A 131 -3.76 -8.31 2.28
CA GLN A 131 -2.46 -8.16 1.64
C GLN A 131 -1.44 -7.62 2.65
N ASN A 132 -1.78 -6.61 3.43
CA ASN A 132 -0.84 -6.06 4.41
C ASN A 132 -0.49 -7.06 5.51
N ILE A 133 -1.46 -7.85 5.98
CA ILE A 133 -1.19 -8.97 6.89
C ILE A 133 -0.17 -9.94 6.27
N LEU A 134 -0.32 -10.30 4.99
CA LEU A 134 0.63 -11.18 4.31
C LEU A 134 2.02 -10.53 4.19
N VAL A 135 2.10 -9.24 3.92
CA VAL A 135 3.37 -8.51 3.83
C VAL A 135 4.06 -8.45 5.19
N GLU A 136 3.36 -8.03 6.24
CA GLU A 136 3.92 -8.01 7.60
C GLU A 136 4.37 -9.41 8.05
N MET A 137 3.57 -10.43 7.77
CA MET A 137 3.88 -11.81 8.16
C MET A 137 5.02 -12.44 7.37
N PHE A 138 5.13 -12.23 6.06
CA PHE A 138 6.05 -13.01 5.21
C PHE A 138 7.22 -12.21 4.64
N LEU A 139 7.12 -10.87 4.64
CA LEU A 139 8.13 -9.97 4.08
C LEU A 139 8.82 -9.13 5.15
N TYR A 140 8.06 -8.52 6.06
CA TYR A 140 8.61 -7.51 6.98
C TYR A 140 8.86 -8.01 8.41
N HIS A 141 8.57 -9.28 8.71
CA HIS A 141 8.98 -9.88 9.98
C HIS A 141 10.48 -9.67 10.25
N ASP A 142 11.32 -9.81 9.21
CA ASP A 142 12.77 -9.66 9.33
C ASP A 142 13.23 -8.19 9.29
N GLN A 143 12.32 -7.25 9.03
CA GLN A 143 12.57 -5.80 8.99
C GLN A 143 12.13 -5.06 10.25
N LEU A 144 11.36 -5.71 11.13
CA LEU A 144 10.91 -5.14 12.39
C LEU A 144 11.72 -5.76 13.52
N ALA A 145 12.87 -5.16 13.86
CA ALA A 145 13.59 -5.58 15.06
C ALA A 145 12.67 -5.45 16.28
N VAL A 146 12.67 -6.48 17.12
CA VAL A 146 11.91 -6.53 18.36
C VAL A 146 12.24 -5.29 19.20
N GLY A 147 11.20 -4.56 19.62
CA GLY A 147 11.34 -3.37 20.45
C GLY A 147 11.60 -2.06 19.70
N LYS A 148 11.54 -2.03 18.36
CA LYS A 148 11.72 -0.80 17.57
C LYS A 148 10.38 -0.27 17.02
N PRO A 149 9.85 0.84 17.57
CA PRO A 149 8.54 1.35 17.20
C PRO A 149 8.49 1.94 15.78
N LEU A 150 7.33 1.78 15.12
CA LEU A 150 6.99 2.53 13.92
C LEU A 150 6.67 3.98 14.29
N SER A 151 7.09 4.93 13.45
CA SER A 151 6.76 6.35 13.60
C SER A 151 5.25 6.56 13.61
N TRP A 152 4.80 7.62 14.28
CA TRP A 152 3.48 8.17 13.97
C TRP A 152 3.42 8.61 12.51
N ALA A 153 2.24 8.54 11.90
CA ALA A 153 1.98 9.06 10.58
C ALA A 153 0.52 9.53 10.43
N PRO A 154 0.20 10.38 9.43
CA PRO A 154 -1.16 10.85 9.18
C PRO A 154 -2.22 9.74 9.05
N LEU A 155 -1.86 8.62 8.41
CA LEU A 155 -2.74 7.44 8.29
C LEU A 155 -2.42 6.33 9.29
N ALA A 156 -1.57 6.60 10.29
CA ALA A 156 -1.37 5.79 11.49
C ALA A 156 -1.42 6.68 12.74
N PRO A 157 -2.55 7.38 12.98
CA PRO A 157 -2.62 8.48 13.94
C PRO A 157 -2.49 8.05 15.40
N SER A 158 -2.75 6.77 15.71
CA SER A 158 -2.52 6.23 17.06
C SER A 158 -1.05 6.25 17.45
N GLY A 159 -0.15 6.25 16.46
CA GLY A 159 1.28 6.17 16.63
C GLY A 159 1.72 4.98 17.49
N PRO A 160 2.95 5.02 18.02
CA PRO A 160 3.44 3.98 18.91
C PRO A 160 2.80 4.00 20.31
N TRP A 161 2.07 5.06 20.68
CA TRP A 161 1.45 5.19 22.01
C TRP A 161 0.28 4.24 22.21
N TRP A 162 -0.53 4.03 21.17
CA TRP A 162 -1.62 3.06 21.20
C TRP A 162 -1.47 2.07 20.05
N ASN A 163 -0.67 1.04 20.30
CA ASN A 163 -0.37 -0.02 19.34
C ASN A 163 -0.58 -1.42 19.94
N PRO A 164 -1.83 -1.84 20.23
CA PRO A 164 -2.09 -3.17 20.73
C PRO A 164 -1.71 -4.24 19.70
N LEU A 165 -1.24 -5.38 20.22
CA LEU A 165 -1.07 -6.61 19.45
C LEU A 165 -2.45 -7.09 19.00
N LEU A 166 -2.65 -7.26 17.68
CA LEU A 166 -3.90 -7.80 17.14
C LEU A 166 -3.88 -9.32 17.13
N PHE A 167 -2.79 -9.92 16.63
CA PHE A 167 -2.57 -11.37 16.70
C PHE A 167 -1.10 -11.70 16.51
N GLN A 168 -0.74 -12.92 16.92
CA GLN A 168 0.60 -13.48 16.79
C GLN A 168 0.55 -14.86 16.14
N PHE A 169 1.45 -15.15 15.23
CA PHE A 169 1.57 -16.45 14.56
C PHE A 169 3.04 -16.80 14.35
N ASN A 170 3.49 -17.95 14.84
CA ASN A 170 4.89 -18.41 14.73
C ASN A 170 5.93 -17.35 15.15
N GLY A 171 5.69 -16.64 16.25
CA GLY A 171 6.59 -15.58 16.73
C GLY A 171 6.51 -14.25 15.98
N ARG A 172 5.68 -14.16 14.93
CA ARG A 172 5.45 -12.94 14.15
C ARG A 172 4.22 -12.21 14.68
N THR A 173 4.27 -10.90 14.76
CA THR A 173 3.21 -10.07 15.38
C THR A 173 2.58 -9.14 14.36
N ILE A 174 1.25 -9.09 14.29
CA ILE A 174 0.52 -7.98 13.68
C ILE A 174 0.10 -7.00 14.77
N THR A 175 0.38 -5.73 14.55
CA THR A 175 0.03 -4.67 15.48
C THR A 175 -1.02 -3.75 14.87
N PHE A 176 -1.81 -3.09 15.72
CA PHE A 176 -2.87 -2.21 15.25
C PHE A 176 -2.34 -1.08 14.37
N GLN A 177 -1.27 -0.40 14.79
CA GLN A 177 -0.64 0.70 14.07
C GLN A 177 -0.22 0.30 12.64
N GLY A 178 0.23 -0.94 12.43
CA GLY A 178 0.58 -1.45 11.09
C GLY A 178 -0.63 -1.61 10.17
N GLN A 179 -1.81 -1.88 10.72
CA GLN A 179 -3.04 -2.10 9.95
C GLN A 179 -3.86 -0.82 9.73
N VAL A 180 -3.72 0.21 10.56
CA VAL A 180 -4.52 1.44 10.46
C VAL A 180 -4.42 2.13 9.10
N PRO A 181 -3.23 2.25 8.46
CA PRO A 181 -3.14 2.78 7.09
C PRO A 181 -4.08 2.07 6.12
N TRP A 182 -4.16 0.74 6.23
CA TRP A 182 -4.97 -0.12 5.36
C TRP A 182 -6.44 -0.19 5.73
N LEU A 183 -6.80 0.25 6.94
CA LEU A 183 -8.18 0.49 7.33
C LEU A 183 -8.70 1.81 6.77
N LEU A 184 -7.85 2.85 6.68
CA LEU A 184 -8.23 4.20 6.29
C LEU A 184 -8.07 4.46 4.78
N ALA A 185 -6.95 4.05 4.19
CA ALA A 185 -6.60 4.34 2.80
C ALA A 185 -7.66 3.86 1.79
N PRO A 186 -8.29 2.67 1.92
CA PRO A 186 -9.30 2.24 0.96
C PRO A 186 -10.48 3.21 0.81
N TRP A 187 -10.90 3.85 1.91
CA TRP A 187 -11.97 4.87 1.87
C TRP A 187 -11.57 6.06 1.01
N MET A 188 -10.36 6.57 1.25
CA MET A 188 -9.81 7.73 0.53
C MET A 188 -9.56 7.41 -0.95
N ILE A 189 -9.01 6.23 -1.23
CA ILE A 189 -8.74 5.75 -2.59
C ILE A 189 -10.04 5.62 -3.35
N TYR A 190 -11.05 4.93 -2.80
CA TYR A 190 -12.29 4.70 -3.52
C TYR A 190 -13.08 6.00 -3.76
N GLY A 191 -13.18 6.86 -2.73
CA GLY A 191 -13.80 8.19 -2.87
C GLY A 191 -13.05 9.09 -3.87
N GLY A 192 -11.71 9.04 -3.86
CA GLY A 192 -10.86 9.74 -4.80
C GLY A 192 -11.09 9.29 -6.25
N ILE A 193 -11.20 7.98 -6.47
CA ILE A 193 -11.49 7.41 -7.80
C ILE A 193 -12.85 7.84 -8.32
N ILE A 194 -13.89 7.77 -7.50
CA ILE A 194 -15.23 8.24 -7.88
C ILE A 194 -15.17 9.71 -8.33
N THR A 195 -14.43 10.54 -7.60
CA THR A 195 -14.24 11.95 -7.93
C THR A 195 -13.47 12.12 -9.24
N LEU A 196 -12.40 11.35 -9.45
CA LEU A 196 -11.60 11.39 -10.69
C LEU A 196 -12.40 10.96 -11.91
N VAL A 197 -13.15 9.87 -11.82
CA VAL A 197 -13.97 9.33 -12.92
C VAL A 197 -15.08 10.31 -13.31
N ARG A 198 -15.76 10.91 -12.34
CA ARG A 198 -16.81 11.91 -12.58
C ARG A 198 -16.28 13.16 -13.27
N ARG A 199 -15.06 13.60 -12.94
CA ARG A 199 -14.43 14.75 -13.63
C ARG A 199 -14.11 14.47 -15.10
N GLN A 200 -13.83 13.21 -15.43
CA GLN A 200 -13.50 12.80 -16.80
C GLN A 200 -14.73 12.46 -17.64
N THR A 201 -15.87 12.22 -17.00
CA THR A 201 -17.15 11.95 -17.65
C THR A 201 -18.10 13.10 -17.33
N PRO A 202 -18.01 14.25 -18.04
CA PRO A 202 -18.98 15.31 -17.81
C PRO A 202 -20.37 14.74 -18.06
N SER A 203 -21.25 14.86 -17.06
CA SER A 203 -22.67 14.61 -17.24
C SER A 203 -23.12 15.45 -18.42
N SER A 204 -23.49 14.80 -19.53
CA SER A 204 -24.26 15.42 -20.60
C SER A 204 -25.53 15.97 -19.96
N GLN A 205 -25.52 17.28 -19.66
CA GLN A 205 -26.72 18.04 -19.32
C GLN A 205 -27.56 18.26 -20.57
#